data_AF-A0A3N4RM16-F1
#
_entry.id   AF-A0A3N4RM16-F1
#
_cell.length_a   1.000
_cell.length_b   1.000
_cell.length_c   1.000
_cell.angle_alpha   90.00
_cell.angle_beta   90.00
_cell.angle_gamma   90.00
#
_symmetry.space_group_name_H-M   'P 1'
#
loop_
_entity.id
_entity.type
_entity.pdbx_description
1 polymer ?
#
loop_
_entity_poly.entity_id
_entity_poly.type
_entity_poly.pdbx_seq_one_letter_code
_entity_poly.pdbx_strand_id
1 'polypeptide(L)'
;MSGEGEELSVRMARYVAVEEAAAPPSRVDPALAVLRGRAVLRRRRWTVVAAAAAVVLSAGSFAVLGPGGGADPAGIRVSRQGASPSGGISAPPVTRRTVLTAPARFGWLPDSVTAVEYHSGAGGSDVVAEVGAAGSAGWGQFVLTAFPEGVTPDVDPLIGTGDGQRIAAPPVNGQEAYWVSSSDPAFAARMDLLRFRGADGIWYQLDSSGLAEADRQSVPLRIAAGVVVGRYAPAMPLALSSLPADTVVTRASLRRTVNGQDLWRAEVGLQQHGSHDVTVSAEPGGGDAYVPPNSQSTGEAVPPGSVAPMPDQAACSSGGGVRRCVREVQPGSDADASLTVWLDRVVSRGTDDAGWSVDVLP
;
A
#
# COMPACT_ATOMS: atom_id res chain seq x y z
N MET A 1 -8.07 -31.18 43.66
CA MET A 1 -7.27 -31.36 42.43
C MET A 1 -6.73 -29.99 41.98
N SER A 2 -5.93 -29.32 42.81
CA SER A 2 -5.46 -27.94 42.57
C SER A 2 -3.93 -27.78 42.54
N GLY A 3 -3.17 -28.89 42.55
CA GLY A 3 -1.70 -28.85 42.61
C GLY A 3 -1.00 -28.75 41.25
N GLU A 4 -1.61 -29.28 40.18
CA GLU A 4 -0.94 -29.39 38.87
C GLU A 4 -0.80 -28.03 38.15
N GLY A 5 -1.71 -27.08 38.39
CA GLY A 5 -1.63 -25.74 37.79
C GLY A 5 -0.51 -24.87 38.38
N GLU A 6 -0.27 -24.99 39.69
CA GLU A 6 0.82 -24.27 40.34
C GLU A 6 2.18 -24.82 39.89
N GLU A 7 2.32 -26.15 39.80
CA GLU A 7 3.56 -26.78 39.33
C GLU A 7 3.90 -26.39 37.88
N LEU A 8 2.89 -26.29 37.01
CA LEU A 8 3.08 -25.91 35.61
C LEU A 8 3.47 -24.42 35.47
N SER A 9 2.88 -23.53 36.28
CA SER A 9 3.24 -22.11 36.28
C SER A 9 4.67 -21.86 36.77
N VAL A 10 5.12 -22.58 37.80
CA VAL A 10 6.51 -22.51 38.29
C VAL A 10 7.49 -23.04 37.24
N ARG A 11 7.11 -24.10 36.50
CA ARG A 11 7.94 -24.66 35.43
C ARG A 11 8.07 -23.72 34.24
N MET A 12 6.98 -23.08 33.82
CA MET A 12 7.02 -22.06 32.74
C MET A 12 7.86 -20.85 33.16
N ALA A 13 7.73 -20.36 34.39
CA ALA A 13 8.55 -19.26 34.89
C ALA A 13 10.05 -19.59 34.86
N ARG A 14 10.43 -20.84 35.18
CA ARG A 14 11.83 -21.29 35.07
C ARG A 14 12.32 -21.36 33.62
N TYR A 15 11.49 -21.84 32.69
CA TYR A 15 11.88 -21.89 31.27
C TYR A 15 12.08 -20.49 30.68
N VAL A 16 11.17 -19.55 30.97
CA VAL A 16 11.32 -18.16 30.51
C VAL A 16 12.60 -17.55 31.07
N ALA A 17 12.89 -17.74 32.36
CA ALA A 17 14.10 -17.18 32.97
C ALA A 17 15.41 -17.75 32.39
N VAL A 18 15.43 -19.03 31.97
CA VAL A 18 16.60 -19.66 31.33
C VAL A 18 16.77 -19.16 29.90
N GLU A 19 15.70 -19.03 29.14
CA GLU A 19 15.73 -18.51 27.76
C GLU A 19 16.08 -17.02 27.73
N GLU A 20 15.53 -16.21 28.64
CA GLU A 20 15.89 -14.80 28.78
C GLU A 20 17.36 -14.60 29.16
N ALA A 21 17.94 -15.52 29.95
CA ALA A 21 19.37 -15.49 30.28
C ALA A 21 20.29 -15.92 29.12
N ALA A 22 19.78 -16.73 28.19
CA ALA A 22 20.49 -17.17 26.99
C ALA A 22 20.35 -16.20 25.80
N ALA A 23 19.36 -15.30 25.85
CA ALA A 23 19.15 -14.29 24.82
C ALA A 23 20.33 -13.30 24.79
N PRO A 24 20.97 -13.07 23.63
CA PRO A 24 21.94 -12.01 23.47
C PRO A 24 21.32 -10.67 23.91
N PRO A 25 22.07 -9.81 24.62
CA PRO A 25 21.54 -8.53 25.08
C PRO A 25 20.97 -7.76 23.89
N SER A 26 19.70 -7.35 23.99
CA SER A 26 19.03 -6.57 22.96
C SER A 26 19.91 -5.37 22.58
N ARG A 27 20.33 -5.32 21.32
CA ARG A 27 21.08 -4.18 20.78
C ARG A 27 20.18 -2.97 20.52
N VAL A 28 18.88 -3.12 20.74
CA VAL A 28 17.91 -2.05 20.56
C VAL A 28 17.81 -1.29 21.87
N ASP A 29 18.36 -0.07 21.88
CA ASP A 29 18.11 0.89 22.96
C ASP A 29 16.66 1.40 22.86
N PRO A 30 15.75 0.98 23.75
CA PRO A 30 14.34 1.37 23.68
C PRO A 30 14.15 2.87 23.94
N ALA A 31 15.02 3.50 24.73
CA ALA A 31 14.96 4.94 24.98
C ALA A 31 15.31 5.72 23.72
N LEU A 32 16.31 5.25 22.97
CA LEU A 32 16.72 5.86 21.71
C LEU A 32 15.64 5.65 20.62
N ALA A 33 14.98 4.49 20.59
CA ALA A 33 13.84 4.23 19.72
C ALA A 33 12.65 5.17 20.02
N VAL A 34 12.29 5.35 21.30
CA VAL A 34 11.22 6.28 21.72
C VAL A 34 11.58 7.74 21.42
N LEU A 35 12.84 8.14 21.65
CA LEU A 35 13.30 9.50 21.33
C LEU A 35 13.26 9.77 19.83
N ARG A 36 13.68 8.81 18.98
CA ARG A 36 13.57 8.91 17.52
C ARG A 36 12.12 8.98 17.05
N GLY A 37 11.23 8.14 17.60
CA GLY A 37 9.80 8.19 17.30
C GLY A 37 9.18 9.55 17.65
N ARG A 38 9.52 10.10 18.82
CA ARG A 38 9.09 11.44 19.23
C ARG A 38 9.68 12.55 18.36
N ALA A 39 10.92 12.42 17.89
CA ALA A 39 11.55 13.39 16.99
C ALA A 39 10.85 13.45 15.63
N VAL A 40 10.48 12.29 15.06
CA VAL A 40 9.69 12.21 13.82
C VAL A 40 8.32 12.86 14.01
N LEU A 41 7.63 12.55 15.12
CA LEU A 41 6.34 13.17 15.45
C LEU A 41 6.43 14.69 15.66
N ARG A 42 7.51 15.18 16.29
CA ARG A 42 7.73 16.63 16.43
C ARG A 42 7.94 17.28 15.07
N ARG A 43 8.82 16.75 14.20
CA ARG A 43 9.04 17.30 12.86
C ARG A 43 7.73 17.43 12.07
N ARG A 44 6.85 16.43 12.15
CA ARG A 44 5.49 16.46 11.57
C ARG A 44 4.58 17.55 12.16
N ARG A 45 4.76 17.93 13.43
CA ARG A 45 4.00 19.01 14.07
C ARG A 45 4.54 20.40 13.73
N TRP A 46 5.85 20.55 13.56
CA TRP A 46 6.46 21.84 13.21
C TRP A 46 6.12 22.30 11.78
N THR A 47 5.94 21.38 10.83
CA THR A 47 5.47 21.71 9.47
C THR A 47 4.04 22.26 9.47
N VAL A 48 3.19 21.84 10.41
CA VAL A 48 1.82 22.36 10.57
C VAL A 48 1.81 23.76 11.19
N VAL A 49 2.72 24.04 12.14
CA VAL A 49 2.81 25.36 12.80
C VAL A 49 3.40 26.42 11.86
N ALA A 50 4.38 26.07 11.03
CA ALA A 50 4.93 26.99 10.03
C ALA A 50 3.88 27.43 8.98
N ALA A 51 2.97 26.53 8.60
CA ALA A 51 1.84 26.86 7.72
C ALA A 51 0.82 27.80 8.39
N ALA A 52 0.62 27.69 9.71
CA ALA A 52 -0.30 28.55 10.46
C ALA A 52 0.25 29.99 10.66
N ALA A 53 1.57 30.16 10.83
CA ALA A 53 2.18 31.47 11.00
C ALA A 53 2.11 32.35 9.74
N ALA A 54 2.11 31.74 8.54
CA ALA A 54 1.97 32.47 7.28
C ALA A 54 0.59 33.09 7.08
N VAL A 55 -0.47 32.46 7.60
CA VAL A 55 -1.87 32.93 7.45
C VAL A 55 -2.15 34.17 8.32
N VAL A 56 -1.46 34.32 9.45
CA VAL A 56 -1.68 35.44 10.38
C VAL A 56 -1.03 36.74 9.88
N LEU A 57 0.03 36.67 9.06
CA LEU A 57 0.68 37.86 8.50
C LEU A 57 -0.07 38.47 7.29
N SER A 58 -0.98 37.73 6.64
CA SER A 58 -1.75 38.20 5.48
C SER A 58 -3.05 38.96 5.81
N ALA A 59 -3.46 39.02 7.07
CA ALA A 59 -4.71 39.69 7.49
C ALA A 59 -4.53 41.15 7.95
N GLY A 60 -3.34 41.74 7.80
CA GLY A 60 -2.98 43.02 8.42
C GLY A 60 -2.67 44.17 7.45
N SER A 61 -3.25 44.24 6.25
CA SER A 61 -2.91 45.32 5.31
C SER A 61 -4.03 45.73 4.35
N PHE A 62 -5.18 46.19 4.86
CA PHE A 62 -6.06 47.08 4.09
C PHE A 62 -6.80 48.07 4.99
N ALA A 63 -6.18 49.22 5.23
CA ALA A 63 -6.86 50.46 5.56
C ALA A 63 -6.01 51.62 5.02
N VAL A 64 -6.67 52.71 4.58
CA VAL A 64 -6.12 54.05 4.24
C VAL A 64 -5.94 54.35 2.73
N LEU A 65 -7.03 54.76 2.05
CA LEU A 65 -7.29 56.10 1.44
C LEU A 65 -8.23 56.09 0.22
N GLY A 66 -9.05 57.14 0.14
CA GLY A 66 -10.19 57.33 -0.76
C GLY A 66 -9.91 58.11 -2.06
N PRO A 67 -10.89 58.89 -2.58
CA PRO A 67 -11.33 58.81 -3.98
C PRO A 67 -10.76 59.90 -4.91
N GLY A 68 -10.62 59.58 -6.20
CA GLY A 68 -10.30 60.58 -7.23
C GLY A 68 -10.28 60.07 -8.67
N GLY A 69 -11.42 60.25 -9.37
CA GLY A 69 -11.56 60.65 -10.80
C GLY A 69 -10.83 59.93 -11.94
N GLY A 70 -11.60 59.44 -12.92
CA GLY A 70 -11.24 59.52 -14.35
C GLY A 70 -11.42 58.27 -15.22
N ALA A 71 -12.35 58.39 -16.19
CA ALA A 71 -12.40 57.76 -17.52
C ALA A 71 -12.66 56.23 -17.70
N ASP A 72 -13.93 55.95 -18.07
CA ASP A 72 -14.50 55.01 -19.07
C ASP A 72 -13.60 54.32 -20.14
N PRO A 73 -14.05 53.28 -20.90
CA PRO A 73 -14.58 51.98 -20.48
C PRO A 73 -14.04 50.79 -21.36
N ALA A 74 -14.55 49.58 -21.08
CA ALA A 74 -14.60 48.36 -21.93
C ALA A 74 -13.41 47.36 -21.92
N GLY A 75 -13.63 46.21 -21.28
CA GLY A 75 -12.84 44.99 -21.42
C GLY A 75 -13.44 43.84 -20.60
N ILE A 76 -13.79 42.73 -21.25
CA ILE A 76 -14.69 41.66 -20.79
C ILE A 76 -14.00 40.62 -19.84
N ARG A 77 -14.73 40.24 -18.77
CA ARG A 77 -14.84 38.97 -18.00
C ARG A 77 -13.62 38.03 -17.81
N VAL A 78 -13.35 37.66 -16.55
CA VAL A 78 -13.68 36.38 -15.85
C VAL A 78 -12.74 36.24 -14.64
N SER A 79 -13.22 36.50 -13.41
CA SER A 79 -12.49 36.12 -12.19
C SER A 79 -12.77 34.66 -11.85
N ARG A 80 -11.76 33.81 -12.04
CA ARG A 80 -11.76 32.43 -11.56
C ARG A 80 -11.48 32.46 -10.07
N GLN A 81 -12.49 32.11 -9.29
CA GLN A 81 -12.44 31.92 -7.85
C GLN A 81 -11.55 30.69 -7.55
N GLY A 82 -10.27 30.95 -7.27
CA GLY A 82 -9.31 29.93 -6.86
C GLY A 82 -9.29 29.86 -5.34
N ALA A 83 -10.12 28.98 -4.79
CA ALA A 83 -10.04 28.59 -3.41
C ALA A 83 -8.82 27.68 -3.15
N SER A 84 -8.41 27.70 -1.89
CA SER A 84 -7.76 26.59 -1.14
C SER A 84 -6.22 26.47 -1.21
N PRO A 85 -5.58 25.72 -0.28
CA PRO A 85 -6.14 24.98 0.86
C PRO A 85 -5.34 25.03 2.18
N SER A 86 -6.06 24.67 3.24
CA SER A 86 -5.55 24.16 4.51
C SER A 86 -5.31 22.64 4.45
N GLY A 87 -4.26 22.17 5.12
CA GLY A 87 -4.33 21.06 6.09
C GLY A 87 -4.27 19.60 5.60
N GLY A 88 -3.29 18.85 6.13
CA GLY A 88 -3.29 17.39 6.24
C GLY A 88 -2.94 16.63 4.96
N ILE A 89 -1.91 15.78 5.00
CA ILE A 89 -1.77 14.69 4.02
C ILE A 89 -2.80 13.62 4.40
N SER A 90 -4.08 13.99 4.27
CA SER A 90 -5.12 13.04 3.98
C SER A 90 -4.76 12.51 2.60
N ALA A 91 -4.67 11.19 2.43
CA ALA A 91 -4.70 10.62 1.10
C ALA A 91 -5.85 11.31 0.35
N PRO A 92 -5.64 11.79 -0.89
CA PRO A 92 -6.65 12.56 -1.59
C PRO A 92 -7.98 11.81 -1.47
N PRO A 93 -9.06 12.46 -1.01
CA PRO A 93 -10.33 11.77 -0.81
C PRO A 93 -10.64 11.00 -2.09
N VAL A 94 -10.94 9.71 -1.93
CA VAL A 94 -11.38 8.82 -3.01
C VAL A 94 -12.51 9.56 -3.73
N THR A 95 -12.18 10.18 -4.86
CA THR A 95 -12.97 11.32 -5.35
C THR A 95 -14.19 10.85 -6.14
N ARG A 96 -14.39 9.53 -6.21
CA ARG A 96 -15.35 8.81 -7.03
C ARG A 96 -15.57 7.43 -6.44
N ARG A 97 -16.45 6.64 -7.05
CA ARG A 97 -16.69 5.24 -6.71
C ARG A 97 -15.45 4.33 -6.87
N THR A 98 -14.31 4.86 -7.30
CA THR A 98 -13.07 4.13 -7.58
C THR A 98 -12.14 4.06 -6.39
N VAL A 99 -11.86 2.86 -5.89
CA VAL A 99 -10.99 2.62 -4.73
C VAL A 99 -9.54 2.33 -5.08
N LEU A 100 -9.28 1.91 -6.32
CA LEU A 100 -7.98 1.45 -6.78
C LEU A 100 -7.49 2.36 -7.89
N THR A 101 -6.43 3.11 -7.58
CA THR A 101 -5.75 3.97 -8.53
C THR A 101 -4.25 3.74 -8.41
N ALA A 102 -3.57 3.66 -9.54
CA ALA A 102 -2.12 3.60 -9.62
C ALA A 102 -1.59 4.79 -10.43
N PRO A 103 -0.48 5.41 -10.02
CA PRO A 103 0.11 6.57 -10.72
C PRO A 103 0.80 6.20 -12.04
N ALA A 104 1.10 4.92 -12.23
CA ALA A 104 1.67 4.36 -13.44
C ALA A 104 1.32 2.86 -13.53
N ARG A 105 1.66 2.24 -14.65
CA ARG A 105 1.60 0.79 -14.85
C ARG A 105 2.79 0.31 -15.67
N PHE A 106 3.12 -0.97 -15.53
CA PHE A 106 4.08 -1.61 -16.42
C PHE A 106 3.51 -1.70 -17.84
N GLY A 107 4.28 -1.29 -18.85
CA GLY A 107 3.98 -1.50 -20.27
C GLY A 107 4.79 -2.61 -20.92
N TRP A 108 5.95 -2.95 -20.35
CA TRP A 108 6.71 -4.15 -20.67
C TRP A 108 7.18 -4.84 -19.39
N LEU A 109 7.11 -6.16 -19.38
CA LEU A 109 7.59 -7.03 -18.31
C LEU A 109 8.34 -8.22 -18.93
N PRO A 110 9.35 -8.78 -18.26
CA PRO A 110 10.01 -10.00 -18.73
C PRO A 110 9.04 -11.19 -18.67
N ASP A 111 9.22 -12.16 -19.57
CA ASP A 111 8.35 -13.35 -19.69
C ASP A 111 8.28 -14.20 -18.41
N SER A 112 9.26 -14.06 -17.53
CA SER A 112 9.31 -14.71 -16.22
C SER A 112 8.26 -14.17 -15.24
N VAL A 113 7.66 -13.01 -15.51
CA VAL A 113 6.59 -12.46 -14.68
C VAL A 113 5.30 -13.25 -14.88
N THR A 114 4.76 -13.75 -13.78
CA THR A 114 3.57 -14.58 -13.77
C THR A 114 2.31 -13.80 -13.39
N ALA A 115 2.45 -12.74 -12.59
CA ALA A 115 1.32 -11.93 -12.14
C ALA A 115 1.69 -10.45 -11.98
N VAL A 116 0.67 -9.60 -12.08
CA VAL A 116 0.73 -8.18 -11.73
C VAL A 116 -0.35 -7.89 -10.71
N GLU A 117 0.02 -7.17 -9.66
CA GLU A 117 -0.87 -6.72 -8.62
C GLU A 117 -0.84 -5.19 -8.50
N TYR A 118 -2.02 -4.59 -8.39
CA TYR A 118 -2.19 -3.17 -8.15
C TYR A 118 -2.63 -2.97 -6.70
N HIS A 119 -1.96 -2.10 -5.95
CA HIS A 119 -2.29 -1.78 -4.56
C HIS A 119 -2.65 -0.30 -4.40
N SER A 120 -3.60 -0.03 -3.51
CA SER A 120 -3.91 1.30 -3.01
C SER A 120 -4.22 1.21 -1.53
N GLY A 121 -3.64 2.06 -0.70
CA GLY A 121 -3.92 2.11 0.73
C GLY A 121 -3.29 3.29 1.44
N ALA A 122 -3.27 3.26 2.77
CA ALA A 122 -2.75 4.36 3.60
C ALA A 122 -1.26 4.69 3.34
N GLY A 123 -0.48 3.71 2.86
CA GLY A 123 0.93 3.87 2.49
C GLY A 123 1.16 4.49 1.11
N GLY A 124 0.10 4.68 0.32
CA GLY A 124 0.18 5.11 -1.08
C GLY A 124 -0.37 4.04 -2.03
N SER A 125 0.04 4.15 -3.28
CA SER A 125 -0.34 3.22 -4.34
C SER A 125 0.91 2.70 -5.04
N ASP A 126 0.94 1.40 -5.27
CA ASP A 126 2.05 0.73 -5.95
C ASP A 126 1.53 -0.35 -6.91
N VAL A 127 2.43 -0.79 -7.78
CA VAL A 127 2.18 -1.88 -8.72
C VAL A 127 3.30 -2.89 -8.57
N VAL A 128 2.94 -4.13 -8.26
CA VAL A 128 3.86 -5.25 -8.04
C VAL A 128 3.79 -6.17 -9.25
N ALA A 129 4.93 -6.57 -9.81
CA ALA A 129 5.04 -7.65 -10.78
C ALA A 129 5.79 -8.83 -10.12
N GLU A 130 5.16 -10.00 -10.09
CA GLU A 130 5.69 -11.20 -9.44
C GLU A 130 6.39 -12.12 -10.45
N VAL A 131 7.56 -12.61 -10.09
CA VAL A 131 8.32 -13.64 -10.83
C VAL A 131 8.26 -14.94 -10.03
N GLY A 132 7.69 -15.97 -10.62
CA GLY A 132 7.57 -17.29 -9.99
C GLY A 132 6.66 -17.31 -8.75
N ALA A 133 6.58 -18.48 -8.10
CA ALA A 133 5.83 -18.64 -6.85
C ALA A 133 6.69 -18.25 -5.64
N ALA A 134 6.09 -17.61 -4.64
CA ALA A 134 6.77 -17.33 -3.37
C ALA A 134 7.41 -18.60 -2.79
N GLY A 135 8.68 -18.51 -2.39
CA GLY A 135 9.45 -19.65 -1.84
C GLY A 135 10.03 -20.62 -2.86
N SER A 136 9.80 -20.41 -4.17
CA SER A 136 10.44 -21.21 -5.22
C SER A 136 11.86 -20.73 -5.54
N ALA A 137 12.72 -21.64 -6.01
CA ALA A 137 14.00 -21.28 -6.58
C ALA A 137 13.76 -20.46 -7.87
N GLY A 138 14.04 -19.16 -7.82
CA GLY A 138 13.72 -18.22 -8.90
C GLY A 138 12.55 -17.28 -8.59
N TRP A 139 12.08 -17.23 -7.34
CA TRP A 139 11.17 -16.17 -6.92
C TRP A 139 11.84 -14.79 -7.03
N GLY A 140 11.08 -13.81 -7.52
CA GLY A 140 11.46 -12.41 -7.52
C GLY A 140 10.24 -11.50 -7.66
N GLN A 141 10.45 -10.20 -7.55
CA GLN A 141 9.39 -9.22 -7.76
C GLN A 141 9.95 -7.86 -8.16
N PHE A 142 9.09 -7.06 -8.79
CA PHE A 142 9.33 -5.66 -9.09
C PHE A 142 8.22 -4.81 -8.48
N VAL A 143 8.56 -3.84 -7.65
CA VAL A 143 7.60 -2.94 -7.01
C VAL A 143 7.78 -1.53 -7.56
N LEU A 144 6.77 -1.04 -8.26
CA LEU A 144 6.73 0.31 -8.82
C LEU A 144 5.93 1.24 -7.91
N THR A 145 6.56 2.29 -7.42
CA THR A 145 5.97 3.34 -6.59
C THR A 145 6.20 4.71 -7.23
N ALA A 146 5.29 5.66 -7.01
CA ALA A 146 5.49 7.05 -7.41
C ALA A 146 5.65 7.94 -6.18
N PHE A 147 6.54 8.92 -6.29
CA PHE A 147 6.66 10.00 -5.32
C PHE A 147 5.56 11.05 -5.54
N PRO A 148 5.27 11.89 -4.54
CA PRO A 148 4.37 13.02 -4.73
C PRO A 148 4.86 13.98 -5.82
N GLU A 149 3.94 14.64 -6.50
CA GLU A 149 4.25 15.62 -7.54
C GLU A 149 5.12 16.76 -6.98
N GLY A 150 6.15 17.16 -7.74
CA GLY A 150 7.09 18.20 -7.34
C GLY A 150 8.13 17.77 -6.29
N VAL A 151 8.06 16.53 -5.78
CA VAL A 151 9.05 16.00 -4.84
C VAL A 151 10.17 15.31 -5.60
N THR A 152 11.38 15.82 -5.46
CA THR A 152 12.59 15.07 -5.84
C THR A 152 13.00 14.20 -4.65
N PRO A 153 13.02 12.87 -4.79
CA PRO A 153 13.32 11.98 -3.69
C PRO A 153 14.80 12.12 -3.31
N ASP A 154 15.03 12.33 -2.01
CA ASP A 154 16.37 12.31 -1.43
C ASP A 154 16.80 10.86 -1.14
N VAL A 155 18.10 10.61 -1.02
CA VAL A 155 18.63 9.31 -0.63
C VAL A 155 18.80 9.29 0.88
N ASP A 156 17.76 8.85 1.59
CA ASP A 156 17.80 8.72 3.04
C ASP A 156 18.90 7.74 3.49
N PRO A 157 19.51 7.95 4.68
CA PRO A 157 20.39 6.97 5.30
C PRO A 157 19.67 5.62 5.43
N LEU A 158 20.31 4.57 4.93
CA LEU A 158 19.73 3.23 4.90
C LEU A 158 20.00 2.55 6.24
N ILE A 159 18.93 2.17 6.95
CA ILE A 159 19.03 1.60 8.30
C ILE A 159 19.93 0.35 8.26
N GLY A 160 20.99 0.37 9.06
CA GLY A 160 21.91 -0.77 9.22
C GLY A 160 22.91 -0.98 8.07
N THR A 161 22.85 -0.19 7.00
CA THR A 161 23.71 -0.35 5.81
C THR A 161 24.58 0.88 5.52
N GLY A 162 24.36 1.98 6.24
CA GLY A 162 25.24 3.16 6.20
C GLY A 162 24.61 4.35 5.49
N ASP A 163 25.45 5.25 5.00
CA ASP A 163 24.98 6.44 4.29
C ASP A 163 24.40 6.03 2.93
N GLY A 164 23.20 6.54 2.63
CA GLY A 164 22.56 6.37 1.35
C GLY A 164 23.35 7.12 0.27
N GLN A 165 23.59 6.47 -0.87
CA GLN A 165 24.35 7.03 -1.98
C GLN A 165 23.54 7.03 -3.27
N ARG A 166 23.66 8.13 -4.01
CA ARG A 166 23.11 8.27 -5.36
C ARG A 166 24.17 7.89 -6.39
N ILE A 167 23.94 6.82 -7.14
CA ILE A 167 24.81 6.39 -8.24
C ILE A 167 24.09 6.71 -9.55
N ALA A 168 24.76 7.42 -10.46
CA ALA A 168 24.15 7.75 -11.76
C ALA A 168 23.75 6.48 -12.53
N ALA A 169 22.56 6.48 -13.13
CA ALA A 169 22.08 5.43 -14.01
C ALA A 169 21.94 5.98 -15.44
N PRO A 170 21.92 5.11 -16.47
CA PRO A 170 21.51 5.52 -17.80
C PRO A 170 20.13 6.20 -17.77
N PRO A 171 19.90 7.28 -18.53
CA PRO A 171 18.63 7.98 -18.53
C PRO A 171 17.50 7.07 -19.05
N VAL A 172 16.35 7.09 -18.38
CA VAL A 172 15.16 6.32 -18.77
C VAL A 172 14.33 7.20 -19.70
N ASN A 173 14.17 6.80 -20.97
CA ASN A 173 13.45 7.59 -21.98
C ASN A 173 13.93 9.04 -22.09
N GLY A 174 15.25 9.25 -21.96
CA GLY A 174 15.88 10.58 -21.99
C GLY A 174 15.71 11.41 -20.71
N GLN A 175 15.04 10.87 -19.69
CA GLN A 175 14.86 11.51 -18.39
C GLN A 175 15.90 11.04 -17.37
N GLU A 176 16.10 11.86 -16.35
CA GLU A 176 17.06 11.61 -15.28
C GLU A 176 16.73 10.31 -14.52
N ALA A 177 17.76 9.52 -14.25
CA ALA A 177 17.65 8.29 -13.47
C ALA A 177 18.91 8.06 -12.63
N TYR A 178 18.75 7.33 -11.53
CA TYR A 178 19.85 6.95 -10.64
C TYR A 178 19.51 5.71 -9.82
N TRP A 179 20.55 4.97 -9.45
CA TRP A 179 20.47 3.87 -8.49
C TRP A 179 20.64 4.40 -7.07
N VAL A 180 19.85 3.86 -6.15
CA VAL A 180 20.08 4.04 -4.71
C VAL A 180 21.01 2.93 -4.24
N SER A 181 22.09 3.33 -3.59
CA SER A 181 23.14 2.46 -3.07
C SER A 181 23.48 2.82 -1.63
N SER A 182 24.45 2.11 -1.06
CA SER A 182 25.06 2.44 0.22
C SER A 182 26.58 2.23 0.16
N SER A 183 27.30 2.74 1.17
CA SER A 183 28.73 2.46 1.34
C SER A 183 29.00 1.02 1.81
N ASP A 184 28.01 0.31 2.35
CA ASP A 184 28.10 -1.13 2.60
C ASP A 184 28.21 -1.91 1.28
N PRO A 185 29.32 -2.64 1.04
CA PRO A 185 29.52 -3.44 -0.17
C PRO A 185 28.40 -4.45 -0.45
N ALA A 186 27.79 -5.02 0.58
CA ALA A 186 26.72 -6.00 0.42
C ALA A 186 25.42 -5.36 -0.10
N PHE A 187 25.13 -4.13 0.30
CA PHE A 187 24.04 -3.35 -0.27
C PHE A 187 24.40 -2.83 -1.67
N ALA A 188 25.61 -2.29 -1.83
CA ALA A 188 26.10 -1.76 -3.10
C ALA A 188 26.11 -2.81 -4.24
N ALA A 189 26.34 -4.07 -3.91
CA ALA A 189 26.31 -5.15 -4.91
C ALA A 189 24.89 -5.52 -5.40
N ARG A 190 23.83 -5.16 -4.66
CA ARG A 190 22.46 -5.53 -5.01
C ARG A 190 21.86 -4.65 -6.10
N MET A 191 22.11 -3.33 -6.07
CA MET A 191 21.57 -2.37 -7.05
C MET A 191 20.09 -2.62 -7.36
N ASP A 192 19.31 -2.90 -6.32
CA ASP A 192 17.92 -3.34 -6.40
C ASP A 192 16.94 -2.18 -6.59
N LEU A 193 17.36 -0.95 -6.26
CA LEU A 193 16.48 0.22 -6.21
C LEU A 193 16.86 1.26 -7.28
N LEU A 194 16.06 1.33 -8.33
CA LEU A 194 16.15 2.34 -9.39
C LEU A 194 15.17 3.48 -9.14
N ARG A 195 15.63 4.72 -9.24
CA ARG A 195 14.76 5.90 -9.28
C ARG A 195 14.91 6.61 -10.60
N PHE A 196 13.79 6.99 -11.21
CA PHE A 196 13.78 7.66 -12.50
C PHE A 196 12.64 8.68 -12.58
N ARG A 197 12.85 9.72 -13.38
CA ARG A 197 11.84 10.75 -13.62
C ARG A 197 10.97 10.36 -14.83
N GLY A 198 9.66 10.37 -14.65
CA GLY A 198 8.70 10.13 -15.73
C GLY A 198 8.57 11.33 -16.67
N ALA A 199 7.91 11.11 -17.81
CA ALA A 199 7.60 12.19 -18.77
C ALA A 199 6.59 13.22 -18.21
N ASP A 200 5.84 12.84 -17.18
CA ASP A 200 4.98 13.71 -16.37
C ASP A 200 5.78 14.57 -15.37
N GLY A 201 7.10 14.39 -15.29
CA GLY A 201 7.98 15.09 -14.37
C GLY A 201 7.97 14.56 -12.94
N ILE A 202 7.17 13.52 -12.65
CA ILE A 202 7.08 12.86 -11.34
C ILE A 202 8.23 11.86 -11.21
N TRP A 203 8.74 11.67 -10.00
CA TRP A 203 9.71 10.62 -9.72
C TRP A 203 9.04 9.29 -9.42
N TYR A 204 9.62 8.22 -9.94
CA TYR A 204 9.22 6.85 -9.72
C TYR A 204 10.37 6.07 -9.08
N GLN A 205 10.03 5.08 -8.26
CA GLN A 205 10.95 4.12 -7.69
C GLN A 205 10.54 2.72 -8.15
N LEU A 206 11.50 1.98 -8.67
CA LEU A 206 11.38 0.57 -9.03
C LEU A 206 12.32 -0.21 -8.12
N ASP A 207 11.75 -0.92 -7.15
CA ASP A 207 12.44 -1.88 -6.30
C ASP A 207 12.39 -3.26 -6.98
N SER A 208 13.51 -3.97 -7.02
CA SER A 208 13.64 -5.25 -7.69
C SER A 208 14.34 -6.27 -6.79
N SER A 209 13.75 -7.45 -6.65
CA SER A 209 14.32 -8.50 -5.78
C SER A 209 14.26 -9.86 -6.46
N GLY A 210 15.15 -10.76 -6.03
CA GLY A 210 15.23 -12.12 -6.57
C GLY A 210 15.88 -12.23 -7.96
N LEU A 211 16.54 -11.17 -8.44
CA LEU A 211 17.20 -11.18 -9.75
C LEU A 211 18.58 -11.84 -9.71
N ALA A 212 18.92 -12.53 -10.80
CA ALA A 212 20.29 -12.97 -11.08
C ALA A 212 21.23 -11.76 -11.22
N GLU A 213 22.50 -11.93 -10.87
CA GLU A 213 23.48 -10.83 -10.85
C GLU A 213 23.59 -10.12 -12.20
N ALA A 214 23.58 -10.88 -13.30
CA ALA A 214 23.64 -10.35 -14.67
C ALA A 214 22.43 -9.47 -15.05
N ASP A 215 21.31 -9.63 -14.35
CA ASP A 215 20.02 -9.00 -14.67
C ASP A 215 19.69 -7.79 -13.78
N ARG A 216 20.44 -7.61 -12.67
CA ARG A 216 20.16 -6.59 -11.63
C ARG A 216 20.05 -5.17 -12.16
N GLN A 217 20.78 -4.83 -13.23
CA GLN A 217 20.72 -3.49 -13.81
C GLN A 217 19.92 -3.44 -15.11
N SER A 218 20.13 -4.43 -15.99
CA SER A 218 19.61 -4.41 -17.34
C SER A 218 18.09 -4.55 -17.37
N VAL A 219 17.50 -5.45 -16.58
CA VAL A 219 16.04 -5.66 -16.62
C VAL A 219 15.26 -4.55 -15.91
N PRO A 220 15.65 -4.03 -14.72
CA PRO A 220 14.93 -2.90 -14.14
C PRO A 220 14.97 -1.63 -15.02
N LEU A 221 16.10 -1.36 -15.70
CA LEU A 221 16.16 -0.26 -16.67
C LEU A 221 15.19 -0.47 -17.84
N ARG A 222 15.10 -1.69 -18.37
CA ARG A 222 14.17 -2.02 -19.44
C ARG A 222 12.70 -1.95 -19.00
N ILE A 223 12.39 -2.40 -17.79
CA ILE A 223 11.06 -2.26 -17.18
C ILE A 223 10.72 -0.78 -17.03
N ALA A 224 11.62 0.02 -16.45
CA ALA A 224 11.44 1.46 -16.26
C ALA A 224 11.19 2.19 -17.59
N ALA A 225 11.92 1.82 -18.66
CA ALA A 225 11.70 2.37 -20.00
C ALA A 225 10.32 2.01 -20.57
N GLY A 226 9.75 0.86 -20.18
CA GLY A 226 8.41 0.42 -20.55
C GLY A 226 7.30 0.93 -19.64
N VAL A 227 7.58 1.70 -18.58
CA VAL A 227 6.54 2.21 -17.68
C VAL A 227 5.66 3.21 -18.41
N VAL A 228 4.34 3.00 -18.32
CA VAL A 228 3.32 3.91 -18.82
C VAL A 228 2.87 4.79 -17.67
N VAL A 229 3.34 6.03 -17.66
CA VAL A 229 2.98 7.04 -16.66
C VAL A 229 1.55 7.53 -16.84
N GLY A 230 0.87 7.83 -15.74
CA GLY A 230 -0.48 8.40 -15.73
C GLY A 230 -1.43 7.68 -14.78
N ARG A 231 -2.50 8.39 -14.41
CA ARG A 231 -3.52 7.88 -13.48
C ARG A 231 -4.26 6.71 -14.10
N TYR A 232 -3.92 5.52 -13.65
CA TYR A 232 -4.55 4.27 -14.06
C TYR A 232 -5.52 3.81 -12.98
N ALA A 233 -6.73 3.42 -13.37
CA ALA A 233 -7.72 2.83 -12.49
C ALA A 233 -8.10 1.46 -13.05
N PRO A 234 -7.51 0.36 -12.57
CA PRO A 234 -7.91 -0.96 -13.03
C PRO A 234 -9.39 -1.20 -12.74
N ALA A 235 -10.11 -1.75 -13.72
CA ALA A 235 -11.48 -2.19 -13.52
C ALA A 235 -11.51 -3.36 -12.53
N MET A 236 -12.50 -3.37 -11.65
CA MET A 236 -12.64 -4.34 -10.56
C MET A 236 -13.80 -5.31 -10.82
N PRO A 237 -13.63 -6.60 -10.47
CA PRO A 237 -14.62 -7.67 -10.65
C PRO A 237 -15.73 -7.66 -9.59
N LEU A 238 -15.65 -6.75 -8.61
CA LEU A 238 -16.61 -6.61 -7.53
C LEU A 238 -17.02 -5.15 -7.35
N ALA A 239 -18.18 -4.95 -6.73
CA ALA A 239 -18.64 -3.68 -6.21
C ALA A 239 -19.36 -3.90 -4.88
N LEU A 240 -19.62 -2.82 -4.15
CA LEU A 240 -20.40 -2.79 -2.92
C LEU A 240 -21.69 -2.01 -3.20
N SER A 241 -22.86 -2.63 -2.97
CA SER A 241 -24.16 -1.99 -3.20
C SER A 241 -24.47 -0.90 -2.18
N SER A 242 -23.87 -0.99 -1.00
CA SER A 242 -23.98 -0.02 0.08
C SER A 242 -22.78 -0.18 1.03
N LEU A 243 -22.53 0.85 1.84
CA LEU A 243 -21.59 0.81 2.95
C LEU A 243 -22.33 1.12 4.24
N PRO A 244 -22.02 0.44 5.36
CA PRO A 244 -22.46 0.91 6.67
C PRO A 244 -21.98 2.33 6.95
N ALA A 245 -22.69 3.04 7.82
CA ALA A 245 -22.23 4.35 8.30
C ALA A 245 -20.82 4.24 8.92
N ASP A 246 -20.06 5.33 8.86
CA ASP A 246 -18.70 5.43 9.42
C ASP A 246 -17.71 4.36 8.91
N THR A 247 -17.97 3.82 7.72
CA THR A 247 -17.06 2.92 7.04
C THR A 247 -16.15 3.70 6.10
N VAL A 248 -14.84 3.47 6.22
CA VAL A 248 -13.84 4.01 5.29
C VAL A 248 -13.11 2.88 4.57
N VAL A 249 -12.77 3.08 3.31
CA VAL A 249 -11.90 2.15 2.58
C VAL A 249 -10.47 2.40 3.02
N THR A 250 -9.80 1.37 3.53
CA THR A 250 -8.41 1.43 4.00
C THR A 250 -7.42 0.92 2.98
N ARG A 251 -7.83 -0.05 2.16
CA ARG A 251 -7.02 -0.62 1.09
C ARG A 251 -7.88 -1.20 -0.05
N ALA A 252 -7.30 -1.28 -1.23
CA ALA A 252 -7.82 -2.07 -2.33
C ALA A 252 -6.66 -2.72 -3.09
N SER A 253 -6.86 -3.95 -3.56
CA SER A 253 -5.91 -4.61 -4.43
C SER A 253 -6.57 -5.40 -5.55
N LEU A 254 -5.86 -5.54 -6.66
CA LEU A 254 -6.23 -6.41 -7.77
C LEU A 254 -4.98 -7.12 -8.30
N ARG A 255 -4.90 -8.43 -8.07
CA ARG A 255 -3.89 -9.33 -8.64
C ARG A 255 -4.44 -10.02 -9.87
N ARG A 256 -3.66 -10.08 -10.95
CA ARG A 256 -3.99 -10.78 -12.21
C ARG A 256 -2.80 -11.55 -12.73
N THR A 257 -3.01 -12.76 -13.24
CA THR A 257 -1.97 -13.48 -13.99
C THR A 257 -1.78 -12.87 -15.38
N VAL A 258 -0.54 -12.81 -15.86
CA VAL A 258 -0.21 -12.21 -17.17
C VAL A 258 -0.33 -13.22 -18.32
N ASN A 259 -0.10 -14.52 -18.05
CA ASN A 259 0.04 -15.55 -19.08
C ASN A 259 -1.18 -16.47 -19.23
N GLY A 260 -2.40 -15.91 -19.16
CA GLY A 260 -3.61 -16.58 -19.65
C GLY A 260 -4.21 -17.68 -18.77
N GLN A 261 -3.92 -17.71 -17.46
CA GLN A 261 -4.66 -18.58 -16.54
C GLN A 261 -6.00 -17.99 -16.09
N ASP A 262 -6.36 -16.78 -16.54
CA ASP A 262 -7.53 -16.00 -16.11
C ASP A 262 -7.73 -15.96 -14.59
N LEU A 263 -6.64 -16.17 -13.84
CA LEU A 263 -6.65 -16.11 -12.40
C LEU A 263 -6.47 -14.66 -11.99
N TRP A 264 -7.42 -14.21 -11.18
CA TRP A 264 -7.39 -12.90 -10.58
C TRP A 264 -7.87 -12.98 -9.13
N ARG A 265 -7.49 -11.99 -8.34
CA ARG A 265 -8.01 -11.80 -6.99
C ARG A 265 -8.17 -10.31 -6.76
N ALA A 266 -9.35 -9.91 -6.31
CA ALA A 266 -9.65 -8.56 -5.92
C ALA A 266 -9.92 -8.52 -4.42
N GLU A 267 -9.39 -7.52 -3.73
CA GLU A 267 -9.64 -7.28 -2.32
C GLU A 267 -9.95 -5.80 -2.06
N VAL A 268 -10.85 -5.57 -1.11
CA VAL A 268 -11.15 -4.24 -0.55
C VAL A 268 -11.16 -4.38 0.96
N GLY A 269 -10.23 -3.70 1.61
CA GLY A 269 -10.19 -3.54 3.05
C GLY A 269 -10.97 -2.30 3.47
N LEU A 270 -11.82 -2.47 4.47
CA LEU A 270 -12.67 -1.46 5.05
C LEU A 270 -12.42 -1.40 6.54
N GLN A 271 -12.61 -0.22 7.12
CA GLN A 271 -12.60 0.00 8.55
C GLN A 271 -13.90 0.67 8.96
N GLN A 272 -14.62 0.05 9.88
CA GLN A 272 -15.86 0.54 10.45
C GLN A 272 -15.61 1.05 11.87
N HIS A 273 -16.19 2.20 12.22
CA HIS A 273 -16.04 2.84 13.54
C HIS A 273 -14.57 3.04 13.98
N GLY A 274 -13.64 3.14 13.02
CA GLY A 274 -12.22 3.42 13.28
C GLY A 274 -11.39 2.24 13.83
N SER A 275 -11.99 1.07 14.08
CA SER A 275 -11.24 -0.07 14.64
C SER A 275 -11.67 -1.44 14.13
N HIS A 276 -12.87 -1.57 13.54
CA HIS A 276 -13.37 -2.84 13.06
C HIS A 276 -12.97 -3.05 11.59
N ASP A 277 -11.96 -3.89 11.36
CA ASP A 277 -11.41 -4.14 10.03
C ASP A 277 -12.12 -5.31 9.33
N VAL A 278 -12.69 -5.01 8.17
CA VAL A 278 -13.40 -5.96 7.31
C VAL A 278 -12.66 -6.06 5.98
N THR A 279 -12.44 -7.26 5.47
CA THR A 279 -11.90 -7.49 4.13
C THR A 279 -12.93 -8.20 3.27
N VAL A 280 -13.29 -7.56 2.16
CA VAL A 280 -14.09 -8.15 1.09
C VAL A 280 -13.14 -8.64 0.00
N SER A 281 -13.31 -9.87 -0.45
CA SER A 281 -12.49 -10.47 -1.51
C SER A 281 -13.36 -11.13 -2.57
N ALA A 282 -12.88 -11.13 -3.81
CA ALA A 282 -13.44 -11.91 -4.89
C ALA A 282 -12.33 -12.58 -5.72
N GLU A 283 -12.60 -13.77 -6.24
CA GLU A 283 -11.72 -14.52 -7.13
C GLU A 283 -12.54 -15.47 -8.02
N PRO A 284 -12.00 -15.95 -9.15
CA PRO A 284 -12.61 -17.04 -9.91
C PRO A 284 -12.78 -18.27 -9.00
N GLY A 285 -13.97 -18.85 -9.01
CA GLY A 285 -14.24 -20.03 -8.20
C GLY A 285 -15.71 -20.39 -8.18
N GLY A 286 -15.99 -21.69 -8.38
CA GLY A 286 -17.33 -22.27 -8.27
C GLY A 286 -17.40 -23.49 -7.34
N GLY A 287 -16.29 -23.84 -6.65
CA GLY A 287 -16.20 -25.03 -5.80
C GLY A 287 -16.02 -24.72 -4.32
N ASP A 288 -16.46 -25.66 -3.48
CA ASP A 288 -16.49 -25.54 -2.01
C ASP A 288 -15.11 -25.51 -1.33
N ALA A 289 -14.02 -25.74 -2.06
CA ALA A 289 -12.67 -25.75 -1.50
C ALA A 289 -12.11 -24.33 -1.37
N TYR A 290 -12.39 -23.71 -0.23
CA TYR A 290 -11.67 -22.52 0.23
C TYR A 290 -10.31 -22.90 0.78
N VAL A 291 -9.25 -22.27 0.30
CA VAL A 291 -7.97 -22.26 1.01
C VAL A 291 -7.64 -20.79 1.30
N PRO A 292 -7.72 -20.36 2.57
CA PRO A 292 -7.33 -19.01 2.95
C PRO A 292 -5.94 -18.65 2.36
N PRO A 293 -5.75 -17.43 1.83
CA PRO A 293 -4.45 -16.95 1.34
C PRO A 293 -3.31 -17.07 2.37
N ASN A 294 -3.67 -17.14 3.66
CA ASN A 294 -2.74 -17.22 4.78
C ASN A 294 -2.75 -18.58 5.46
N SER A 295 -3.61 -19.51 5.02
CA SER A 295 -3.44 -20.90 5.42
C SER A 295 -2.29 -21.45 4.59
N GLN A 296 -1.07 -21.15 5.03
CA GLN A 296 0.02 -22.09 4.90
C GLN A 296 -0.36 -23.34 5.69
N SER A 297 -1.35 -24.08 5.21
CA SER A 297 -1.39 -25.51 5.45
C SER A 297 -0.36 -26.10 4.51
N THR A 298 0.92 -25.85 4.78
CA THR A 298 1.85 -26.96 4.65
C THR A 298 1.21 -28.06 5.51
N GLY A 299 1.08 -29.28 5.02
CA GLY A 299 0.50 -30.39 5.80
C GLY A 299 1.35 -30.77 7.04
N GLU A 300 2.09 -29.82 7.57
CA GLU A 300 2.98 -29.89 8.69
C GLU A 300 2.14 -29.81 9.95
N ALA A 301 2.21 -30.86 10.75
CA ALA A 301 1.45 -30.94 11.99
C ALA A 301 1.83 -29.76 12.89
N VAL A 302 0.84 -28.96 13.27
CA VAL A 302 0.97 -27.89 14.25
C VAL A 302 1.61 -28.48 15.51
N PRO A 303 2.78 -27.99 15.97
CA PRO A 303 3.47 -28.56 17.12
C PRO A 303 2.55 -28.55 18.36
N PRO A 304 2.46 -29.64 19.13
CA PRO A 304 1.66 -29.68 20.34
C PRO A 304 2.11 -28.56 21.31
N GLY A 305 1.19 -27.68 21.68
CA GLY A 305 1.45 -26.52 22.56
C GLY A 305 1.51 -25.17 21.84
N SER A 306 1.42 -25.13 20.51
CA SER A 306 1.20 -23.86 19.80
C SER A 306 -0.27 -23.46 19.84
N VAL A 307 -0.53 -22.19 20.16
CA VAL A 307 -1.89 -21.61 20.14
C VAL A 307 -2.36 -21.69 18.70
N ALA A 308 -3.37 -22.52 18.44
CA ALA A 308 -3.99 -22.58 17.12
C ALA A 308 -4.40 -21.15 16.73
N PRO A 309 -3.99 -20.63 15.57
CA PRO A 309 -4.48 -19.34 15.12
C PRO A 309 -6.01 -19.40 15.16
N MET A 310 -6.62 -18.40 15.80
CA MET A 310 -8.06 -18.28 15.88
C MET A 310 -8.59 -18.41 14.44
N PRO A 311 -9.57 -19.29 14.17
CA PRO A 311 -10.07 -19.45 12.81
C PRO A 311 -10.58 -18.10 12.32
N ASP A 312 -9.99 -17.59 11.25
CA ASP A 312 -10.47 -16.38 10.57
C ASP A 312 -11.95 -16.60 10.26
N GLN A 313 -12.83 -15.85 10.92
CA GLN A 313 -14.26 -15.92 10.63
C GLN A 313 -14.47 -15.35 9.23
N ALA A 314 -14.95 -16.19 8.33
CA ALA A 314 -15.19 -15.85 6.94
C ALA A 314 -16.59 -16.32 6.51
N ALA A 315 -17.36 -15.42 5.91
CA ALA A 315 -18.57 -15.79 5.18
C ALA A 315 -18.26 -15.75 3.68
N CYS A 316 -18.55 -16.83 2.97
CA CYS A 316 -18.31 -16.92 1.52
C CYS A 316 -19.57 -17.35 0.78
N SER A 317 -19.71 -16.85 -0.44
CA SER A 317 -20.76 -17.26 -1.38
C SER A 317 -20.18 -17.32 -2.79
N SER A 318 -20.55 -18.37 -3.53
CA SER A 318 -20.18 -18.55 -4.93
C SER A 318 -21.39 -18.27 -5.83
N GLY A 319 -21.18 -17.58 -6.94
CA GLY A 319 -22.23 -17.29 -7.91
C GLY A 319 -21.65 -16.67 -9.19
N GLY A 320 -22.16 -17.08 -10.36
CA GLY A 320 -21.69 -16.55 -11.65
C GLY A 320 -20.19 -16.81 -11.91
N GLY A 321 -19.66 -17.95 -11.45
CA GLY A 321 -18.24 -18.32 -11.60
C GLY A 321 -17.28 -17.56 -10.67
N VAL A 322 -17.80 -16.68 -9.81
CA VAL A 322 -17.02 -15.90 -8.85
C VAL A 322 -17.32 -16.34 -7.44
N ARG A 323 -16.27 -16.54 -6.66
CA ARG A 323 -16.32 -16.71 -5.22
C ARG A 323 -16.12 -15.35 -4.57
N ARG A 324 -17.04 -14.98 -3.68
CA ARG A 324 -16.94 -13.77 -2.83
C ARG A 324 -16.78 -14.20 -1.38
N CYS A 325 -15.89 -13.55 -0.65
CA CYS A 325 -15.74 -13.79 0.77
C CYS A 325 -15.62 -12.47 1.53
N VAL A 326 -16.19 -12.43 2.74
CA VAL A 326 -16.00 -11.37 3.71
C VAL A 326 -15.32 -11.97 4.92
N ARG A 327 -14.31 -11.26 5.45
CA ARG A 327 -13.63 -11.63 6.69
C ARG A 327 -13.52 -10.43 7.61
N GLU A 328 -13.49 -10.71 8.89
CA GLU A 328 -13.22 -9.73 9.94
C GLU A 328 -12.00 -10.17 10.75
N VAL A 329 -11.16 -9.22 11.14
CA VAL A 329 -10.01 -9.49 12.02
C VAL A 329 -10.48 -9.67 13.48
N GLN A 330 -11.55 -8.96 13.84
CA GLN A 330 -12.15 -8.97 15.17
C GLN A 330 -13.66 -9.07 14.98
N PRO A 331 -14.37 -9.91 15.76
CA PRO A 331 -15.80 -10.03 15.63
C PRO A 331 -16.49 -8.69 15.91
N GLY A 332 -17.32 -8.24 14.96
CA GLY A 332 -18.16 -7.08 15.16
C GLY A 332 -19.17 -7.27 16.30
N SER A 333 -19.43 -6.23 17.09
CA SER A 333 -20.43 -6.28 18.17
C SER A 333 -21.87 -6.06 17.70
N ASP A 334 -22.04 -5.54 16.48
CA ASP A 334 -23.32 -4.99 16.01
C ASP A 334 -23.94 -5.90 14.92
N ALA A 335 -25.27 -5.95 14.84
CA ALA A 335 -25.97 -6.80 13.87
C ALA A 335 -25.62 -6.47 12.41
N ASP A 336 -25.40 -5.18 12.11
CA ASP A 336 -24.99 -4.67 10.80
C ASP A 336 -23.55 -5.05 10.42
N ALA A 337 -22.75 -5.46 11.42
CA ALA A 337 -21.37 -5.91 11.25
C ALA A 337 -21.27 -7.41 10.96
N SER A 338 -22.39 -8.17 11.00
CA SER A 338 -22.33 -9.60 10.71
C SER A 338 -21.81 -9.88 9.29
N LEU A 339 -20.96 -10.90 9.17
CA LEU A 339 -20.29 -11.25 7.91
C LEU A 339 -21.28 -11.56 6.78
N THR A 340 -22.44 -12.14 7.09
CA THR A 340 -23.51 -12.43 6.11
C THR A 340 -24.11 -11.13 5.56
N VAL A 341 -24.39 -10.17 6.44
CA VAL A 341 -24.94 -8.85 6.04
C VAL A 341 -23.93 -8.07 5.22
N TRP A 342 -22.62 -8.20 5.49
CA TRP A 342 -21.58 -7.70 4.59
C TRP A 342 -21.54 -8.42 3.25
N LEU A 343 -21.65 -9.75 3.24
CA LEU A 343 -21.61 -10.55 2.02
C LEU A 343 -22.77 -10.20 1.06
N ASP A 344 -23.95 -9.91 1.60
CA ASP A 344 -25.13 -9.47 0.83
C ASP A 344 -24.91 -8.12 0.12
N ARG A 345 -23.97 -7.30 0.60
CA ARG A 345 -23.60 -6.02 -0.04
C ARG A 345 -22.61 -6.21 -1.20
N VAL A 346 -21.98 -7.38 -1.33
CA VAL A 346 -20.95 -7.62 -2.35
C VAL A 346 -21.61 -7.99 -3.67
N VAL A 347 -21.49 -7.15 -4.69
CA VAL A 347 -21.97 -7.42 -6.04
C VAL A 347 -20.83 -7.94 -6.90
N SER A 348 -20.98 -9.16 -7.44
CA SER A 348 -20.03 -9.72 -8.42
C SER A 348 -20.33 -9.20 -9.83
N ARG A 349 -19.27 -8.97 -10.62
CA ARG A 349 -19.35 -8.63 -12.05
C ARG A 349 -18.96 -9.78 -12.97
N GLY A 350 -18.78 -10.98 -12.42
CA GLY A 350 -18.38 -12.16 -13.17
C GLY A 350 -16.87 -12.26 -13.40
N THR A 351 -16.46 -13.29 -14.14
CA THR A 351 -15.05 -13.61 -14.41
C THR A 351 -14.48 -12.89 -15.63
N ASP A 352 -15.33 -12.35 -16.50
CA ASP A 352 -14.96 -11.66 -17.73
C ASP A 352 -14.62 -10.19 -17.45
N ASP A 353 -13.43 -9.76 -17.87
CA ASP A 353 -12.94 -8.41 -17.63
C ASP A 353 -13.68 -7.34 -18.43
N ALA A 354 -14.36 -7.72 -19.52
CA ALA A 354 -15.25 -6.84 -20.26
C ALA A 354 -16.44 -6.34 -19.40
N GLY A 355 -16.84 -7.10 -18.37
CA GLY A 355 -17.91 -6.74 -17.45
C GLY A 355 -17.46 -5.93 -16.22
N TRP A 356 -16.15 -5.75 -16.04
CA TRP A 356 -15.60 -5.09 -14.85
C TRP A 356 -15.75 -3.57 -14.95
N SER A 357 -15.71 -2.90 -13.79
CA SER A 357 -15.79 -1.44 -13.76
C SER A 357 -14.96 -0.84 -12.63
N VAL A 358 -14.57 0.41 -12.80
CA VAL A 358 -13.87 1.20 -11.80
C VAL A 358 -14.79 1.69 -10.67
N ASP A 359 -16.11 1.53 -10.80
CA ASP A 359 -17.09 1.93 -9.77
C ASP A 359 -17.24 0.81 -8.73
N VAL A 360 -16.45 0.82 -7.67
CA VAL A 360 -16.49 -0.19 -6.61
C VAL A 360 -17.41 0.20 -5.47
N LEU A 361 -17.50 1.49 -5.15
CA LEU A 361 -18.35 2.01 -4.08
C LEU A 361 -19.72 2.46 -4.59
N PRO A 362 -20.75 2.55 -3.72
CA PRO A 362 -22.12 2.90 -4.09
C PRO A 362 -22.31 4.32 -4.66
#